data_AF-A0A2H5ZH31-F1
#
_entry.id   AF-A0A2H5ZH31-F1
#
_cell.length_a   1.000
_cell.length_b   1.000
_cell.length_c   1.000
_cell.angle_alpha   90.00
_cell.angle_beta   90.00
_cell.angle_gamma   90.00
#
_symmetry.space_group_name_H-M   'P 1'
#
loop_
_entity.id
_entity.type
_entity.pdbx_description
1 polymer ?
#
loop_
_entity_poly.entity_id
_entity_poly.type
_entity_poly.pdbx_seq_one_letter_code
_entity_poly.pdbx_strand_id
1 'polypeptide(L)'
;MPKFALFLTTVAMVAVLTPAPSEALSPQAQAARLCRAKLTSKGKAYAKTRRNLILACTNKLLKCALLEEIHQQDVKSCRDTATAFCVAKLITPGQGLMKARDKFVNDVVAACTPLGIAQMCSSGPGGLNFNNHGACGSANPSGCGGTNLQDLATCLRGVIDFEVELEVSRVAPRAGVLLDNTQSVGIYFSALQRPSSTTVVLSPASPGVLNNPGTINLPSTDRLAIDATALACGSNSSNGKVEVRVGTGTSCNDLIPVQTVVSQESYFPPVYLGPFEQDLQYCITWKDPGSGGCTTGQGSSAFGTIDVTPDGSSPPPLPASTVLACHKRFQGSGKGLAALAANKLHACGDKVAKCELANEIDGAGTCTPSYTTPCSTIDSAIDNKLNTGQSKITQPLTPCTLLTFQQLRSFVGGLGFRNPFAGCASAPDLNALANCALTDVRCFVEMSSGTRDPRLKQWLTTAGLNPTADFPCVP
;
A
#
# COMPACT_ATOMS: atom_id res chain seq x y z
N MET A 1 13.56 -56.45 -18.61
CA MET A 1 13.44 -56.62 -20.07
C MET A 1 12.34 -57.65 -20.35
N PRO A 2 11.49 -57.44 -21.37
CA PRO A 2 10.32 -56.57 -21.40
C PRO A 2 9.00 -57.29 -21.02
N LYS A 3 8.03 -56.51 -20.53
CA LYS A 3 6.61 -56.88 -20.39
C LYS A 3 5.87 -56.38 -21.63
N PHE A 4 5.15 -57.26 -22.32
CA PHE A 4 4.15 -56.91 -23.32
C PHE A 4 2.89 -56.40 -22.62
N ALA A 5 2.37 -55.24 -23.05
CA ALA A 5 1.03 -54.78 -22.72
C ALA A 5 0.27 -54.50 -24.02
N LEU A 6 -0.82 -55.26 -24.18
CA LEU A 6 -1.77 -55.22 -25.28
C LEU A 6 -2.58 -53.90 -25.21
N PHE A 7 -2.59 -53.11 -26.27
CA PHE A 7 -3.52 -51.99 -26.42
C PHE A 7 -4.79 -52.49 -27.13
N LEU A 8 -5.94 -52.42 -26.46
CA LEU A 8 -7.25 -52.45 -27.10
C LEU A 8 -7.70 -51.00 -27.38
N THR A 9 -7.82 -50.65 -28.65
CA THR A 9 -8.37 -49.38 -29.14
C THR A 9 -9.89 -49.47 -29.22
N THR A 10 -10.57 -48.69 -28.37
CA THR A 10 -12.01 -48.38 -28.51
C THR A 10 -12.15 -47.16 -29.40
N VAL A 11 -12.77 -47.33 -30.57
CA VAL A 11 -13.11 -46.25 -31.50
C VAL A 11 -14.38 -45.55 -30.98
N ALA A 12 -14.22 -44.38 -30.38
CA ALA A 12 -15.33 -43.48 -30.09
C ALA A 12 -15.61 -42.62 -31.33
N MET A 13 -16.79 -42.78 -31.93
CA MET A 13 -17.29 -41.87 -32.96
C MET A 13 -17.46 -40.47 -32.37
N VAL A 14 -16.59 -39.55 -32.75
CA VAL A 14 -16.75 -38.12 -32.52
C VAL A 14 -17.72 -37.60 -33.56
N ALA A 15 -18.96 -37.31 -33.14
CA ALA A 15 -19.85 -36.45 -33.91
C ALA A 15 -19.19 -35.05 -33.98
N VAL A 16 -18.69 -34.70 -35.16
CA VAL A 16 -18.19 -33.35 -35.46
C VAL A 16 -19.40 -32.43 -35.48
N LEU A 17 -19.74 -31.84 -34.34
CA LEU A 17 -20.49 -30.59 -34.29
C LEU A 17 -19.58 -29.54 -34.93
N THR A 18 -19.83 -29.22 -36.20
CA THR A 18 -19.23 -28.06 -36.84
C THR A 18 -19.58 -26.84 -35.99
N PRO A 19 -18.60 -26.10 -35.45
CA PRO A 19 -18.91 -24.85 -34.77
C PRO A 19 -19.59 -23.95 -35.80
N ALA A 20 -20.80 -23.47 -35.49
CA ALA A 20 -21.44 -22.42 -36.25
C ALA A 20 -20.41 -21.30 -36.50
N PRO A 21 -20.38 -20.68 -37.69
CA PRO A 21 -19.44 -19.59 -37.96
C PRO A 21 -19.64 -18.54 -36.86
N SER A 22 -18.62 -18.35 -36.02
CA SER A 22 -18.63 -17.25 -35.07
C SER A 22 -18.67 -15.99 -35.92
N GLU A 23 -19.80 -15.27 -35.91
CA GLU A 23 -19.87 -13.96 -36.55
C GLU A 23 -18.66 -13.14 -36.11
N ALA A 24 -17.93 -12.63 -37.08
CA ALA A 24 -16.76 -11.82 -36.81
C ALA A 24 -17.23 -10.53 -36.13
N LEU A 25 -16.74 -10.29 -34.91
CA LEU A 25 -17.07 -9.09 -34.13
C LEU A 25 -16.79 -7.82 -34.94
N SER A 26 -17.61 -6.79 -34.74
CA SER A 26 -17.30 -5.49 -35.31
C SER A 26 -15.97 -4.95 -34.77
N PRO A 27 -15.30 -4.06 -35.52
CA PRO A 27 -14.10 -3.38 -35.03
C PRO A 27 -14.33 -2.66 -33.70
N GLN A 28 -15.53 -2.11 -33.47
CA GLN A 28 -15.90 -1.44 -32.23
C GLN A 28 -16.01 -2.43 -31.07
N ALA A 29 -16.68 -3.57 -31.25
CA ALA A 29 -16.77 -4.61 -30.23
C ALA A 29 -15.40 -5.20 -29.88
N GLN A 30 -14.54 -5.39 -30.88
CA GLN A 30 -13.17 -5.82 -30.66
C GLN A 30 -12.36 -4.78 -29.89
N ALA A 31 -12.45 -3.49 -30.25
CA ALA A 31 -11.77 -2.40 -29.57
C ALA A 31 -12.21 -2.26 -28.10
N ALA A 32 -13.52 -2.29 -27.84
CA ALA A 32 -14.08 -2.22 -26.49
C ALA A 32 -13.57 -3.35 -25.60
N ARG A 33 -13.61 -4.58 -26.12
CA ARG A 33 -13.11 -5.77 -25.41
C ARG A 33 -11.61 -5.71 -25.13
N LEU A 34 -10.81 -5.32 -26.12
CA LEU A 34 -9.36 -5.23 -25.98
C LEU A 34 -8.96 -4.14 -24.97
N CYS A 35 -9.57 -2.96 -25.07
CA CYS A 35 -9.33 -1.86 -24.16
C CYS A 35 -9.68 -2.24 -22.71
N ARG A 36 -10.88 -2.78 -22.46
CA ARG A 36 -11.30 -3.25 -21.13
C ARG A 36 -10.34 -4.32 -20.57
N ALA A 37 -10.05 -5.36 -21.36
CA ALA A 37 -9.13 -6.41 -20.92
C ALA A 37 -7.72 -5.87 -20.62
N LYS A 38 -7.28 -4.84 -21.33
CA LYS A 38 -6.01 -4.16 -21.07
C LYS A 38 -6.05 -3.35 -19.78
N LEU A 39 -7.07 -2.54 -19.55
CA LEU A 39 -7.29 -1.78 -18.31
C LEU A 39 -7.24 -2.71 -17.10
N THR A 40 -7.99 -3.80 -17.15
CA THR A 40 -8.03 -4.83 -16.11
C THR A 40 -6.66 -5.47 -15.89
N SER A 41 -6.06 -6.04 -16.94
CA SER A 41 -4.80 -6.78 -16.81
C SER A 41 -3.63 -5.89 -16.40
N LYS A 42 -3.52 -4.67 -16.95
CA LYS A 42 -2.45 -3.72 -16.64
C LYS A 42 -2.68 -3.04 -15.31
N GLY A 43 -3.91 -2.68 -14.97
CA GLY A 43 -4.25 -2.15 -13.64
C GLY A 43 -3.97 -3.17 -12.54
N LYS A 44 -4.26 -4.45 -12.77
CA LYS A 44 -3.88 -5.54 -11.86
C LYS A 44 -2.37 -5.69 -11.71
N ALA A 45 -1.64 -5.72 -12.83
CA ALA A 45 -0.18 -5.82 -12.81
C ALA A 45 0.46 -4.63 -12.10
N TYR A 46 -0.05 -3.43 -12.33
CA TYR A 46 0.39 -2.20 -11.69
C TYR A 46 0.13 -2.23 -10.17
N ALA A 47 -1.10 -2.50 -9.74
CA ALA A 47 -1.46 -2.61 -8.33
C ALA A 47 -0.59 -3.62 -7.57
N LYS A 48 -0.40 -4.81 -8.16
CA LYS A 48 0.48 -5.86 -7.62
C LYS A 48 1.93 -5.36 -7.48
N THR A 49 2.43 -4.64 -8.50
CA THR A 49 3.80 -4.14 -8.52
C THR A 49 4.00 -3.06 -7.45
N ARG A 50 3.10 -2.07 -7.39
CA ARG A 50 3.10 -1.01 -6.37
C ARG A 50 3.09 -1.60 -4.96
N ARG A 51 2.10 -2.44 -4.64
CA ARG A 51 1.98 -3.13 -3.36
C ARG A 51 3.26 -3.86 -2.96
N ASN A 52 3.84 -4.63 -3.89
CA ASN A 52 5.03 -5.42 -3.61
C ASN A 52 6.26 -4.55 -3.34
N LEU A 53 6.44 -3.47 -4.10
CA LEU A 53 7.58 -2.57 -3.93
C LEU A 53 7.49 -1.77 -2.63
N ILE A 54 6.30 -1.23 -2.29
CA ILE A 54 6.08 -0.53 -1.01
C ILE A 54 6.38 -1.49 0.14
N LEU A 55 5.76 -2.67 0.17
CA LEU A 55 5.97 -3.64 1.26
C LEU A 55 7.42 -4.17 1.31
N ALA A 56 8.12 -4.29 0.18
CA ALA A 56 9.53 -4.67 0.18
C ALA A 56 10.42 -3.59 0.82
N CYS A 57 10.16 -2.32 0.53
CA CYS A 57 10.82 -1.19 1.17
C CYS A 57 10.51 -1.15 2.67
N THR A 58 9.22 -1.21 3.04
CA THR A 58 8.78 -1.23 4.46
C THR A 58 9.42 -2.36 5.24
N ASN A 59 9.55 -3.57 4.68
CA ASN A 59 10.22 -4.69 5.36
C ASN A 59 11.69 -4.42 5.66
N LYS A 60 12.41 -3.73 4.76
CA LYS A 60 13.82 -3.38 4.97
C LYS A 60 13.97 -2.32 6.06
N LEU A 61 13.15 -1.27 5.97
CA LEU A 61 13.12 -0.20 6.97
C LEU A 61 12.72 -0.72 8.34
N LEU A 62 11.65 -1.52 8.42
CA LEU A 62 11.18 -2.13 9.67
C LEU A 62 12.24 -3.04 10.28
N LYS A 63 12.97 -3.83 9.48
CA LYS A 63 14.07 -4.64 9.99
C LYS A 63 15.11 -3.78 10.70
N CYS A 64 15.50 -2.65 10.11
CA CYS A 64 16.47 -1.74 10.72
C CYS A 64 15.88 -1.09 11.98
N ALA A 65 14.63 -0.63 11.94
CA ALA A 65 13.96 -0.04 13.09
C ALA A 65 13.91 -1.03 14.27
N LEU A 66 13.52 -2.29 14.04
CA LEU A 66 13.46 -3.29 15.10
C LEU A 66 14.84 -3.66 15.69
N LEU A 67 15.91 -3.60 14.89
CA LEU A 67 17.27 -3.82 15.40
C LEU A 67 17.72 -2.69 16.35
N GLU A 68 17.31 -1.46 16.09
CA GLU A 68 17.55 -0.33 16.99
C GLU A 68 16.65 -0.40 18.22
N GLU A 69 15.33 -0.56 18.01
CA GLU A 69 14.31 -0.48 19.06
C GLU A 69 14.42 -1.61 20.10
N ILE A 70 14.81 -2.83 19.67
CA ILE A 70 14.85 -4.02 20.54
C ILE A 70 16.28 -4.35 20.97
N HIS A 71 17.25 -4.21 20.05
CA HIS A 71 18.62 -4.65 20.30
C HIS A 71 19.60 -3.49 20.53
N GLN A 72 19.13 -2.24 20.50
CA GLN A 72 19.93 -1.03 20.73
C GLN A 72 21.19 -1.00 19.86
N GLN A 73 21.10 -1.53 18.64
CA GLN A 73 22.22 -1.57 17.71
C GLN A 73 22.34 -0.24 16.95
N ASP A 74 23.57 0.14 16.59
CA ASP A 74 23.76 1.14 15.55
C ASP A 74 23.32 0.55 14.20
N VAL A 75 22.20 1.07 13.69
CA VAL A 75 21.60 0.60 12.44
C VAL A 75 21.86 1.56 11.28
N LYS A 76 22.81 2.50 11.38
CA LYS A 76 23.09 3.47 10.31
C LYS A 76 23.31 2.78 8.96
N SER A 77 24.21 1.82 8.88
CA SER A 77 24.50 1.08 7.63
C SER A 77 23.26 0.33 7.11
N CYS A 78 22.45 -0.23 8.02
CA CYS A 78 21.19 -0.88 7.66
C CYS A 78 20.21 0.13 7.05
N ARG A 79 20.00 1.29 7.71
CA ARG A 79 19.12 2.36 7.25
C ARG A 79 19.56 2.96 5.93
N ASP A 80 20.85 3.20 5.74
CA ASP A 80 21.39 3.74 4.47
C ASP A 80 21.10 2.76 3.32
N THR A 81 21.34 1.46 3.54
CA THR A 81 21.05 0.41 2.55
C THR A 81 19.55 0.29 2.26
N ALA A 82 18.71 0.35 3.29
CA ALA A 82 17.26 0.30 3.14
C ALA A 82 16.73 1.53 2.38
N THR A 83 17.23 2.72 2.73
CA THR A 83 16.90 4.00 2.10
C THR A 83 17.27 3.99 0.62
N ALA A 84 18.51 3.62 0.29
CA ALA A 84 18.96 3.51 -1.10
C ALA A 84 18.08 2.55 -1.91
N PHE A 85 17.68 1.42 -1.33
CA PHE A 85 16.74 0.51 -1.97
C PHE A 85 15.37 1.15 -2.20
N CYS A 86 14.81 1.83 -1.19
CA CYS A 86 13.51 2.46 -1.28
C CYS A 86 13.50 3.57 -2.33
N VAL A 87 14.50 4.44 -2.35
CA VAL A 87 14.65 5.50 -3.36
C VAL A 87 14.70 4.90 -4.76
N ALA A 88 15.61 3.94 -4.99
CA ALA A 88 15.78 3.28 -6.28
C ALA A 88 14.51 2.56 -6.77
N LYS A 89 13.70 2.01 -5.87
CA LYS A 89 12.52 1.22 -6.24
C LYS A 89 11.22 2.01 -6.27
N LEU A 90 11.10 3.10 -5.53
CA LEU A 90 9.84 3.81 -5.37
C LEU A 90 9.78 5.12 -6.15
N ILE A 91 10.89 5.88 -6.19
CA ILE A 91 10.84 7.27 -6.69
C ILE A 91 11.85 7.57 -7.81
N THR A 92 12.85 6.72 -8.06
CA THR A 92 13.79 6.94 -9.17
C THR A 92 13.10 6.79 -10.55
N PRO A 93 13.13 7.83 -11.41
CA PRO A 93 12.55 7.78 -12.75
C PRO A 93 13.11 6.64 -13.60
N GLY A 94 12.27 6.04 -14.44
CA GLY A 94 12.68 4.93 -15.31
C GLY A 94 12.96 3.60 -14.59
N GLN A 95 12.83 3.54 -13.26
CA GLN A 95 13.02 2.34 -12.46
C GLN A 95 11.80 2.01 -11.61
N GLY A 96 11.76 0.76 -11.12
CA GLY A 96 10.81 0.29 -10.11
C GLY A 96 9.36 0.72 -10.35
N LEU A 97 8.81 1.44 -9.38
CA LEU A 97 7.43 1.92 -9.38
C LEU A 97 7.19 3.00 -10.45
N MET A 98 8.13 3.93 -10.65
CA MET A 98 7.98 4.99 -11.65
C MET A 98 7.88 4.39 -13.06
N LYS A 99 8.74 3.42 -13.40
CA LYS A 99 8.61 2.67 -14.67
C LYS A 99 7.27 1.94 -14.79
N ALA A 100 6.77 1.37 -13.69
CA ALA A 100 5.48 0.67 -13.70
C ALA A 100 4.30 1.63 -13.91
N ARG A 101 4.38 2.86 -13.37
CA ARG A 101 3.39 3.93 -13.58
C ARG A 101 3.30 4.29 -15.06
N ASP A 102 4.43 4.63 -15.66
CA ASP A 102 4.48 5.04 -17.07
C ASP A 102 4.02 3.91 -17.98
N LYS A 103 4.45 2.68 -17.67
CA LYS A 103 4.02 1.49 -18.40
C LYS A 103 2.52 1.26 -18.33
N PHE A 104 1.89 1.45 -17.17
CA PHE A 104 0.44 1.32 -17.05
C PHE A 104 -0.27 2.31 -17.99
N VAL A 105 0.08 3.59 -17.88
CA VAL A 105 -0.56 4.65 -18.67
C VAL A 105 -0.36 4.41 -20.16
N ASN A 106 0.89 4.19 -20.60
CA ASN A 106 1.20 3.97 -22.01
C ASN A 106 0.52 2.71 -22.59
N ASP A 107 0.54 1.59 -21.86
CA ASP A 107 -0.07 0.34 -22.32
C ASP A 107 -1.61 0.45 -22.40
N VAL A 108 -2.24 1.23 -21.51
CA VAL A 108 -3.69 1.48 -21.50
C VAL A 108 -4.09 2.42 -22.63
N VAL A 109 -3.41 3.57 -22.75
CA VAL A 109 -3.70 4.55 -23.81
C VAL A 109 -3.60 3.89 -25.18
N ALA A 110 -2.50 3.20 -25.46
CA ALA A 110 -2.31 2.52 -26.74
C ALA A 110 -3.41 1.49 -27.08
N ALA A 111 -3.92 0.76 -26.07
CA ALA A 111 -4.97 -0.24 -26.29
C ALA A 111 -6.38 0.38 -26.42
N CYS A 112 -6.59 1.56 -25.85
CA CYS A 112 -7.88 2.22 -25.81
C CYS A 112 -8.04 3.31 -26.88
N THR A 113 -6.97 3.71 -27.57
CA THR A 113 -7.03 4.62 -28.72
C THR A 113 -8.07 4.22 -29.78
N PRO A 114 -8.20 2.94 -30.20
CA PRO A 114 -9.20 2.56 -31.20
C PRO A 114 -10.65 2.72 -30.71
N LEU A 115 -10.89 2.67 -29.40
CA LEU A 115 -12.21 2.88 -28.80
C LEU A 115 -12.51 4.38 -28.63
N GLY A 116 -11.49 5.16 -28.27
CA GLY A 116 -11.59 6.59 -28.04
C GLY A 116 -12.20 6.96 -26.68
N ILE A 117 -11.95 8.19 -26.24
CA ILE A 117 -12.41 8.68 -24.93
C ILE A 117 -13.94 8.74 -24.83
N ALA A 118 -14.65 9.11 -25.90
CA ALA A 118 -16.11 9.20 -25.87
C ALA A 118 -16.78 7.86 -25.49
N GLN A 119 -16.30 6.74 -26.04
CA GLN A 119 -16.84 5.42 -25.75
C GLN A 119 -16.34 4.85 -24.41
N MET A 120 -15.13 5.20 -23.98
CA MET A 120 -14.67 4.94 -22.60
C MET A 120 -15.65 5.52 -21.58
N CYS A 121 -16.09 6.75 -21.80
CA CYS A 121 -16.96 7.50 -20.90
C CYS A 121 -18.45 7.22 -21.12
N SER A 122 -18.83 6.55 -22.21
CA SER A 122 -20.24 6.30 -22.51
C SER A 122 -20.84 5.28 -21.55
N SER A 123 -22.06 5.56 -21.08
CA SER A 123 -22.92 4.61 -20.38
C SER A 123 -23.89 3.88 -21.31
N GLY A 124 -23.86 4.22 -22.62
CA GLY A 124 -24.68 3.55 -23.64
C GLY A 124 -24.10 2.18 -24.06
N PRO A 125 -24.81 1.46 -24.95
CA PRO A 125 -24.37 0.15 -25.44
C PRO A 125 -22.92 0.18 -25.97
N GLY A 126 -22.10 -0.77 -25.52
CA GLY A 126 -20.68 -0.86 -25.90
C GLY A 126 -19.74 0.12 -25.20
N GLY A 127 -20.27 1.05 -24.40
CA GLY A 127 -19.48 1.94 -23.55
C GLY A 127 -18.90 1.26 -22.32
N LEU A 128 -17.83 1.84 -21.75
CA LEU A 128 -17.16 1.31 -20.55
C LEU A 128 -17.56 2.02 -19.25
N ASN A 129 -18.50 2.97 -19.31
CA ASN A 129 -19.16 3.57 -18.15
C ASN A 129 -18.22 4.32 -17.19
N PHE A 130 -17.08 4.84 -17.67
CA PHE A 130 -16.15 5.59 -16.81
C PHE A 130 -16.70 6.96 -16.38
N ASN A 131 -17.73 7.50 -17.03
CA ASN A 131 -18.43 8.71 -16.58
C ASN A 131 -19.10 8.56 -15.20
N ASN A 132 -19.51 7.34 -14.86
CA ASN A 132 -20.13 7.01 -13.58
C ASN A 132 -19.12 6.56 -12.52
N HIS A 133 -17.82 6.56 -12.84
CA HIS A 133 -16.80 6.23 -11.86
C HIS A 133 -16.77 7.28 -10.75
N GLY A 134 -16.78 6.86 -9.47
CA GLY A 134 -16.85 7.78 -8.32
C GLY A 134 -15.76 8.86 -8.30
N ALA A 135 -14.48 8.50 -8.49
CA ALA A 135 -13.37 9.47 -8.51
C ALA A 135 -13.01 10.06 -9.90
N CYS A 136 -12.99 9.21 -10.94
CA CYS A 136 -12.59 9.58 -12.30
C CYS A 136 -13.77 9.83 -13.25
N GLY A 137 -14.99 9.95 -12.74
CA GLY A 137 -16.20 10.21 -13.52
C GLY A 137 -16.93 11.41 -12.95
N SER A 138 -18.06 11.19 -12.30
CA SER A 138 -18.99 12.22 -11.85
C SER A 138 -18.41 13.23 -10.85
N ALA A 139 -17.45 12.84 -10.00
CA ALA A 139 -16.78 13.78 -9.09
C ALA A 139 -15.61 14.54 -9.74
N ASN A 140 -15.20 14.16 -10.95
CA ASN A 140 -14.17 14.87 -11.68
C ASN A 140 -14.81 16.02 -12.49
N PRO A 141 -14.23 17.23 -12.51
CA PRO A 141 -14.79 18.37 -13.26
C PRO A 141 -15.01 18.10 -14.76
N SER A 142 -14.26 17.19 -15.37
CA SER A 142 -14.44 16.83 -16.78
C SER A 142 -15.49 15.74 -17.02
N GLY A 143 -16.05 15.16 -15.96
CA GLY A 143 -17.00 14.05 -16.02
C GLY A 143 -16.42 12.70 -16.46
N CYS A 144 -15.13 12.62 -16.81
CA CYS A 144 -14.48 11.37 -17.23
C CYS A 144 -12.95 11.38 -17.03
N GLY A 145 -12.48 11.89 -15.90
CA GLY A 145 -11.09 11.72 -15.46
C GLY A 145 -10.09 12.53 -16.27
N GLY A 146 -10.58 13.39 -17.17
CA GLY A 146 -9.86 14.35 -17.98
C GLY A 146 -10.51 14.58 -19.35
N THR A 147 -9.74 15.13 -20.29
CA THR A 147 -10.22 15.48 -21.66
C THR A 147 -9.76 14.49 -22.73
N ASN A 148 -8.84 13.60 -22.39
CA ASN A 148 -8.23 12.64 -23.28
C ASN A 148 -7.90 11.33 -22.54
N LEU A 149 -7.48 10.31 -23.29
CA LEU A 149 -7.16 8.98 -22.73
C LEU A 149 -5.98 9.01 -21.75
N GLN A 150 -5.02 9.92 -21.94
CA GLN A 150 -3.85 10.04 -21.06
C GLN A 150 -4.28 10.53 -19.67
N ASP A 151 -5.14 11.53 -19.62
CA ASP A 151 -5.67 12.06 -18.37
C ASP A 151 -6.51 11.01 -17.64
N LEU A 152 -7.45 10.36 -18.34
CA LEU A 152 -8.28 9.30 -17.76
C LEU A 152 -7.42 8.17 -17.20
N ALA A 153 -6.44 7.68 -17.97
CA ALA A 153 -5.52 6.65 -17.49
C ALA A 153 -4.69 7.13 -16.28
N THR A 154 -4.30 8.40 -16.25
CA THR A 154 -3.59 9.01 -15.10
C THR A 154 -4.48 9.09 -13.88
N CYS A 155 -5.76 9.46 -14.05
CA CYS A 155 -6.75 9.47 -12.97
C CYS A 155 -6.96 8.07 -12.40
N LEU A 156 -7.22 7.07 -13.26
CA LEU A 156 -7.44 5.68 -12.84
C LEU A 156 -6.21 5.11 -12.12
N ARG A 157 -5.01 5.44 -12.58
CA ARG A 157 -3.77 5.11 -11.87
C ARG A 157 -3.76 5.73 -10.47
N GLY A 158 -4.15 7.00 -10.34
CA GLY A 158 -4.23 7.70 -9.05
C GLY A 158 -5.20 7.02 -8.07
N VAL A 159 -6.34 6.53 -8.55
CA VAL A 159 -7.27 5.74 -7.71
C VAL A 159 -6.63 4.41 -7.30
N ILE A 160 -5.98 3.70 -8.24
CA ILE A 160 -5.23 2.47 -7.91
C ILE A 160 -4.11 2.75 -6.89
N ASP A 161 -3.41 3.88 -7.01
CA ASP A 161 -2.37 4.30 -6.07
C ASP A 161 -2.93 4.42 -4.66
N PHE A 162 -4.04 5.16 -4.52
CA PHE A 162 -4.75 5.39 -3.26
C PHE A 162 -5.20 4.08 -2.60
N GLU A 163 -5.92 3.23 -3.34
CA GLU A 163 -6.45 1.97 -2.82
C GLU A 163 -5.34 1.00 -2.36
N VAL A 164 -4.25 0.91 -3.12
CA VAL A 164 -3.11 0.04 -2.77
C VAL A 164 -2.39 0.54 -1.52
N GLU A 165 -2.31 1.84 -1.32
CA GLU A 165 -1.70 2.41 -0.11
C GLU A 165 -2.55 2.17 1.14
N LEU A 166 -3.87 2.32 1.04
CA LEU A 166 -4.78 1.95 2.13
C LEU A 166 -4.67 0.46 2.46
N GLU A 167 -4.64 -0.40 1.45
CA GLU A 167 -4.40 -1.83 1.63
C GLU A 167 -3.08 -2.12 2.35
N VAL A 168 -1.99 -1.47 1.93
CA VAL A 168 -0.68 -1.60 2.58
C VAL A 168 -0.74 -1.19 4.05
N SER A 169 -1.45 -0.10 4.36
CA SER A 169 -1.58 0.40 5.72
C SER A 169 -2.24 -0.61 6.66
N ARG A 170 -3.13 -1.47 6.16
CA ARG A 170 -3.77 -2.52 6.97
C ARG A 170 -2.86 -3.67 7.35
N VAL A 171 -1.90 -4.03 6.50
CA VAL A 171 -1.00 -5.17 6.77
C VAL A 171 0.40 -4.73 7.20
N ALA A 172 0.68 -3.44 7.10
CA ALA A 172 1.93 -2.82 7.49
C ALA A 172 1.69 -1.40 8.04
N PRO A 173 1.10 -1.25 9.23
CA PRO A 173 0.62 0.05 9.72
C PRO A 173 1.75 1.05 10.07
N ARG A 174 3.01 0.59 10.14
CA ARG A 174 4.21 1.44 10.27
C ARG A 174 4.70 2.00 8.93
N ALA A 175 4.14 1.59 7.79
CA ALA A 175 4.68 1.91 6.46
C ALA A 175 4.79 3.42 6.21
N GLY A 176 3.76 4.19 6.55
CA GLY A 176 3.74 5.65 6.34
C GLY A 176 4.90 6.34 7.06
N VAL A 177 5.01 6.16 8.38
CA VAL A 177 6.08 6.77 9.20
C VAL A 177 7.47 6.32 8.77
N LEU A 178 7.67 5.03 8.45
CA LEU A 178 8.96 4.52 7.99
C LEU A 178 9.39 5.19 6.67
N LEU A 179 8.44 5.41 5.75
CA LEU A 179 8.72 6.06 4.47
C LEU A 179 8.89 7.58 4.59
N ASP A 180 8.18 8.23 5.52
CA ASP A 180 8.35 9.67 5.78
C ASP A 180 9.80 9.99 6.19
N ASN A 181 10.44 9.09 6.96
CA ASN A 181 11.85 9.22 7.38
C ASN A 181 12.89 8.78 6.32
N THR A 182 12.47 8.54 5.08
CA THR A 182 13.34 8.04 4.01
C THR A 182 13.48 9.09 2.90
N GLN A 183 14.44 10.01 2.96
CA GLN A 183 14.73 11.02 1.90
C GLN A 183 13.48 11.60 1.22
N SER A 184 12.49 12.05 2.00
CA SER A 184 11.21 12.58 1.51
C SER A 184 10.37 11.62 0.64
N VAL A 185 10.68 10.31 0.61
CA VAL A 185 9.92 9.29 -0.15
C VAL A 185 8.45 9.26 0.29
N GLY A 186 8.17 9.42 1.58
CA GLY A 186 6.82 9.38 2.15
C GLY A 186 5.83 10.35 1.51
N ILE A 187 6.28 11.50 0.98
CA ILE A 187 5.41 12.52 0.35
C ILE A 187 4.70 11.98 -0.91
N TYR A 188 5.26 10.96 -1.55
CA TYR A 188 4.69 10.34 -2.76
C TYR A 188 3.60 9.29 -2.44
N PHE A 189 3.34 9.06 -1.14
CA PHE A 189 2.42 8.04 -0.64
C PHE A 189 1.48 8.67 0.40
N SER A 190 0.61 9.57 -0.06
CA SER A 190 -0.29 10.35 0.80
C SER A 190 -1.43 9.52 1.39
N ALA A 191 -1.80 8.41 0.77
CA ALA A 191 -2.87 7.53 1.25
C ALA A 191 -2.36 6.48 2.25
N LEU A 192 -1.03 6.34 2.42
CA LEU A 192 -0.51 5.59 3.55
C LEU A 192 -0.93 6.25 4.86
N GLN A 193 -1.54 5.45 5.72
CA GLN A 193 -2.09 5.96 6.96
C GLN A 193 -0.98 6.25 7.96
N ARG A 194 -1.16 7.35 8.68
CA ARG A 194 -0.20 7.90 9.63
C ARG A 194 -0.93 8.22 10.92
N PRO A 195 -0.30 8.00 12.07
CA PRO A 195 -0.74 8.63 13.31
C PRO A 195 -0.79 10.15 13.16
N SER A 196 -1.68 10.80 13.91
CA SER A 196 -1.71 12.26 14.03
C SER A 196 -0.38 12.77 14.57
N SER A 197 -0.01 14.01 14.24
CA SER A 197 1.32 14.55 14.59
C SER A 197 1.21 15.67 15.61
N THR A 198 2.00 15.60 16.66
CA THR A 198 2.35 16.77 17.47
C THR A 198 3.63 17.36 16.89
N THR A 199 3.54 18.58 16.36
CA THR A 199 4.66 19.24 15.69
C THR A 199 5.44 20.13 16.64
N VAL A 200 6.75 19.94 16.68
CA VAL A 200 7.70 20.83 17.36
C VAL A 200 8.55 21.49 16.30
N VAL A 201 8.44 22.81 16.19
CA VAL A 201 9.24 23.61 15.27
C VAL A 201 10.55 23.99 15.94
N LEU A 202 11.66 23.57 15.35
CA LEU A 202 13.00 23.97 15.78
C LEU A 202 13.30 25.37 15.24
N SER A 203 13.71 26.24 16.14
CA SER A 203 14.13 27.60 15.82
C SER A 203 15.52 27.87 16.41
N PRO A 204 16.33 28.72 15.77
CA PRO A 204 17.58 29.16 16.37
C PRO A 204 17.30 30.09 17.56
N ALA A 205 17.96 29.84 18.69
CA ALA A 205 18.03 30.77 19.83
C ALA A 205 18.98 31.95 19.52
N SER A 206 20.09 31.61 18.86
CA SER A 206 21.12 32.50 18.33
C SER A 206 21.84 31.74 17.20
N PRO A 207 22.72 32.38 16.40
CA PRO A 207 23.52 31.66 15.41
C PRO A 207 24.23 30.46 16.08
N GLY A 208 24.08 29.27 15.51
CA GLY A 208 24.74 28.06 16.01
C GLY A 208 24.11 27.41 17.24
N VAL A 209 22.99 27.95 17.78
CA VAL A 209 22.36 27.44 19.00
C VAL A 209 20.87 27.17 18.76
N LEU A 210 20.44 25.93 19.03
CA LEU A 210 19.02 25.54 19.00
C LEU A 210 18.26 26.06 20.23
N ASN A 211 17.04 26.57 20.04
CA ASN A 211 16.09 26.72 21.14
C ASN A 211 15.71 25.32 21.65
N ASN A 212 15.81 25.11 22.97
CA ASN A 212 15.39 23.86 23.58
C ASN A 212 13.87 23.82 23.73
N PRO A 213 13.17 22.85 23.14
CA PRO A 213 11.72 22.70 23.31
C PRO A 213 11.27 22.43 24.75
N GLY A 214 12.16 21.95 25.63
CA GLY A 214 11.83 21.59 27.01
C GLY A 214 11.05 20.28 27.11
N THR A 215 9.92 20.27 27.80
CA THR A 215 9.04 19.10 27.87
C THR A 215 8.05 19.11 26.72
N ILE A 216 8.01 18.03 25.95
CA ILE A 216 7.06 17.82 24.85
C ILE A 216 5.93 16.92 25.37
N ASN A 217 4.72 17.46 25.48
CA ASN A 217 3.54 16.66 25.78
C ASN A 217 3.06 15.97 24.49
N LEU A 218 3.02 14.63 24.47
CA LEU A 218 2.63 13.84 23.31
C LEU A 218 1.52 12.84 23.67
N PRO A 219 0.35 12.88 23.02
CA PRO A 219 -0.64 11.81 23.15
C PRO A 219 -0.05 10.46 22.73
N SER A 220 -0.38 9.37 23.43
CA SER A 220 0.17 8.04 23.11
C SER A 220 -0.27 7.47 21.75
N THR A 221 -1.25 8.10 21.10
CA THR A 221 -1.70 7.81 19.74
C THR A 221 -1.00 8.62 18.66
N ASP A 222 -0.26 9.66 19.05
CA ASP A 222 0.31 10.65 18.14
C ASP A 222 1.80 10.38 17.95
N ARG A 223 2.29 10.71 16.75
CA ARG A 223 3.71 10.74 16.44
C ARG A 223 4.27 12.13 16.70
N LEU A 224 5.54 12.20 17.07
CA LEU A 224 6.29 13.44 17.15
C LEU A 224 6.76 13.85 15.74
N ALA A 225 6.47 15.08 15.33
CA ALA A 225 7.04 15.68 14.13
C ALA A 225 8.01 16.79 14.52
N ILE A 226 9.30 16.63 14.20
CA ILE A 226 10.30 17.67 14.41
C ILE A 226 10.49 18.42 13.09
N ASP A 227 9.99 19.65 13.03
CA ASP A 227 10.13 20.52 11.87
C ASP A 227 11.37 21.40 12.02
N ALA A 228 12.36 21.19 11.15
CA ALA A 228 13.61 21.92 11.14
C ALA A 228 13.72 22.91 9.97
N THR A 229 12.61 23.20 9.26
CA THR A 229 12.61 24.08 8.08
C THR A 229 13.05 25.51 8.39
N ALA A 230 12.87 25.98 9.63
CA ALA A 230 13.32 27.30 10.08
C ALA A 230 14.83 27.36 10.40
N LEU A 231 15.54 26.23 10.39
CA LEU A 231 17.00 26.21 10.57
C LEU A 231 17.69 26.54 9.24
N ALA A 232 17.99 27.83 9.03
CA ALA A 232 18.73 28.27 7.86
C ALA A 232 20.18 27.77 7.89
N CYS A 233 20.60 27.10 6.83
CA CYS A 233 22.02 26.93 6.49
C CYS A 233 22.28 27.83 5.27
N GLY A 234 23.34 28.64 5.31
CA GLY A 234 23.60 29.73 4.36
C GLY A 234 23.55 29.35 2.88
N SER A 235 23.67 30.35 2.01
CA SER A 235 23.50 30.30 0.54
C SER A 235 24.43 29.35 -0.25
N ASN A 236 25.23 28.53 0.43
CA ASN A 236 26.18 27.62 -0.19
C ASN A 236 25.68 26.18 -0.02
N SER A 237 25.93 25.33 -1.02
CA SER A 237 25.49 23.94 -1.23
C SER A 237 25.81 22.91 -0.13
N SER A 238 26.09 23.35 1.08
CA SER A 238 26.43 22.52 2.24
C SER A 238 25.17 22.35 3.10
N ASN A 239 24.57 21.16 3.05
CA ASN A 239 23.35 20.84 3.81
C ASN A 239 23.68 20.66 5.30
N GLY A 240 22.94 21.35 6.18
CA GLY A 240 22.96 21.04 7.61
C GLY A 240 22.48 19.61 7.89
N LYS A 241 22.84 19.10 9.06
CA LYS A 241 22.39 17.79 9.54
C LYS A 241 21.64 17.97 10.85
N VAL A 242 20.39 17.50 10.90
CA VAL A 242 19.62 17.37 12.13
C VAL A 242 19.52 15.88 12.46
N GLU A 243 19.91 15.52 13.68
CA GLU A 243 19.78 14.17 14.22
C GLU A 243 18.89 14.22 15.44
N VAL A 244 17.81 13.46 15.41
CA VAL A 244 16.88 13.31 16.53
C VAL A 244 17.01 11.89 17.06
N ARG A 245 17.39 11.78 18.33
CA ARG A 245 17.43 10.52 19.08
C ARG A 245 16.36 10.58 20.16
N VAL A 246 15.56 9.54 20.28
CA VAL A 246 14.59 9.35 21.36
C VAL A 246 14.90 8.05 22.06
N GLY A 247 14.90 8.04 23.38
CA GLY A 247 15.45 6.95 24.16
C GLY A 247 15.33 7.13 25.67
N THR A 248 16.18 6.42 26.39
CA THR A 248 16.30 6.54 27.85
C THR A 248 17.66 7.11 28.21
N GLY A 249 17.73 8.06 29.13
CA GLY A 249 19.00 8.67 29.56
C GLY A 249 18.79 9.97 30.32
N THR A 250 19.89 10.60 30.75
CA THR A 250 19.85 11.86 31.52
C THR A 250 20.42 13.06 30.77
N SER A 251 21.07 12.82 29.63
CA SER A 251 21.63 13.83 28.74
C SER A 251 21.75 13.28 27.31
N CYS A 252 22.19 14.13 26.37
CA CYS A 252 22.52 13.70 25.01
C CYS A 252 23.68 12.70 24.91
N ASN A 253 24.59 12.67 25.89
CA ASN A 253 25.82 11.86 25.81
C ASN A 253 25.61 10.42 26.26
N ASP A 254 24.69 10.20 27.20
CA ASP A 254 24.33 8.89 27.77
C ASP A 254 22.96 8.38 27.28
N LEU A 255 22.27 9.13 26.40
CA LEU A 255 21.01 8.69 25.82
C LEU A 255 21.20 7.37 25.06
N ILE A 256 20.51 6.33 25.51
CA ILE A 256 20.37 5.04 24.84
C ILE A 256 19.17 5.14 23.89
N PRO A 257 19.39 5.30 22.57
CA PRO A 257 18.30 5.53 21.63
C PRO A 257 17.47 4.27 21.42
N VAL A 258 16.15 4.42 21.44
CA VAL A 258 15.21 3.44 20.88
C VAL A 258 14.81 3.79 19.45
N GLN A 259 14.89 5.07 19.07
CA GLN A 259 14.75 5.52 17.69
C GLN A 259 15.75 6.63 17.40
N THR A 260 16.43 6.52 16.26
CA THR A 260 17.25 7.59 15.70
C THR A 260 16.79 7.91 14.29
N VAL A 261 16.58 9.20 14.02
CA VAL A 261 16.32 9.67 12.67
C VAL A 261 17.25 10.84 12.36
N VAL A 262 17.80 10.81 11.15
CA VAL A 262 18.73 11.81 10.64
C VAL A 262 18.11 12.44 9.40
N SER A 263 18.01 13.77 9.39
CA SER A 263 17.66 14.57 8.22
C SER A 263 18.88 15.35 7.75
N GLN A 264 19.22 15.19 6.47
CA GLN A 264 20.38 15.83 5.86
C GLN A 264 20.05 16.18 4.41
N GLU A 265 19.35 17.30 4.22
CA GLU A 265 18.87 17.78 2.92
C GLU A 265 19.02 19.31 2.84
N SER A 266 18.99 19.88 1.63
CA SER A 266 19.04 21.34 1.41
C SER A 266 17.80 22.05 1.95
N TYR A 267 16.73 21.29 2.15
CA TYR A 267 15.52 21.67 2.87
C TYR A 267 15.27 20.55 3.87
N PHE A 268 15.10 20.85 5.15
CA PHE A 268 14.84 19.81 6.14
C PHE A 268 13.36 19.39 6.11
N PRO A 269 12.99 18.23 5.51
CA PRO A 269 11.66 17.71 5.74
C PRO A 269 11.47 17.43 7.24
N PRO A 270 10.24 17.58 7.77
CA PRO A 270 9.95 17.18 9.13
C PRO A 270 10.33 15.72 9.37
N VAL A 271 10.86 15.46 10.57
CA VAL A 271 11.31 14.14 11.00
C VAL A 271 10.25 13.54 11.92
N TYR A 272 9.86 12.28 11.69
CA TYR A 272 8.72 11.68 12.40
C TYR A 272 9.18 10.55 13.33
N LEU A 273 8.80 10.59 14.60
CA LEU A 273 9.13 9.55 15.59
C LEU A 273 7.89 9.09 16.36
N GLY A 274 7.94 7.89 16.92
CA GLY A 274 6.79 7.31 17.63
C GLY A 274 5.63 6.91 16.70
N PRO A 275 4.41 6.70 17.23
CA PRO A 275 3.96 7.01 18.58
C PRO A 275 4.69 6.26 19.70
N PHE A 276 4.64 6.82 20.91
CA PHE A 276 5.28 6.26 22.10
C PHE A 276 4.22 5.85 23.13
N GLU A 277 4.54 4.86 23.94
CA GLU A 277 3.62 4.31 24.96
C GLU A 277 4.03 4.65 26.39
N GLN A 278 5.19 5.28 26.54
CA GLN A 278 5.81 5.62 27.81
C GLN A 278 6.61 6.91 27.65
N ASP A 279 6.87 7.55 28.78
CA ASP A 279 7.77 8.70 28.83
C ASP A 279 9.17 8.32 28.36
N LEU A 280 9.77 9.21 27.59
CA LEU A 280 11.10 9.04 27.01
C LEU A 280 11.87 10.36 27.08
N GLN A 281 13.17 10.29 26.87
CA GLN A 281 14.00 11.48 26.67
C GLN A 281 14.30 11.64 25.19
N TYR A 282 14.49 12.90 24.77
CA TYR A 282 14.96 13.21 23.43
C TYR A 282 16.29 13.95 23.49
N CYS A 283 17.09 13.74 22.44
CA CYS A 283 18.24 14.56 22.11
C CYS A 283 18.14 14.98 20.64
N ILE A 284 18.15 16.28 20.39
CA ILE A 284 18.16 16.87 19.06
C ILE A 284 19.51 17.53 18.86
N THR A 285 20.32 16.97 17.96
CA THR A 285 21.62 17.51 17.60
C THR A 285 21.55 18.14 16.22
N TRP A 286 21.94 19.41 16.10
CA TRP A 286 22.12 20.08 14.82
C TRP A 286 23.61 20.31 14.57
N LYS A 287 24.08 19.91 13.39
CA LYS A 287 25.47 20.09 12.96
C LYS A 287 25.51 20.92 11.67
N ASP A 288 26.22 22.06 11.74
CA ASP A 288 26.61 22.87 10.58
C ASP A 288 27.67 22.10 9.77
N PRO A 289 27.58 22.05 8.42
CA PRO A 289 28.54 21.35 7.56
C PRO A 289 29.94 21.98 7.50
N GLY A 290 30.21 23.05 8.25
CA GLY A 290 31.58 23.44 8.60
C GLY A 290 32.37 24.21 7.54
N SER A 291 31.69 24.82 6.56
CA SER A 291 32.38 25.68 5.58
C SER A 291 31.54 26.87 5.06
N GLY A 292 30.35 27.12 5.61
CA GLY A 292 29.35 28.03 5.03
C GLY A 292 28.89 29.22 5.89
N GLY A 293 29.43 29.42 7.10
CA GLY A 293 29.23 30.68 7.83
C GLY A 293 27.93 30.83 8.63
N CYS A 294 27.28 29.75 9.08
CA CYS A 294 26.20 29.88 10.07
C CYS A 294 26.71 29.85 11.52
N THR A 295 27.81 29.13 11.82
CA THR A 295 28.69 29.40 12.97
C THR A 295 30.00 28.60 12.88
N THR A 296 31.12 29.20 13.30
CA THR A 296 32.32 28.45 13.69
C THR A 296 32.11 27.84 15.08
N GLY A 297 31.60 26.61 15.18
CA GLY A 297 31.37 25.93 16.47
C GLY A 297 31.06 24.43 16.35
N GLN A 298 31.26 23.68 17.44
CA GLN A 298 30.74 22.32 17.59
C GLN A 298 29.21 22.41 17.59
N GLY A 299 28.51 21.61 16.77
CA GLY A 299 27.05 21.66 16.65
C GLY A 299 26.31 21.69 17.99
N SER A 300 25.16 22.38 18.05
CA SER A 300 24.37 22.48 19.28
C SER A 300 23.45 21.28 19.46
N SER A 301 23.22 20.90 20.73
CA SER A 301 22.26 19.87 21.11
C SER A 301 21.21 20.42 22.07
N ALA A 302 19.96 20.02 21.89
CA ALA A 302 18.87 20.23 22.83
C ALA A 302 18.46 18.89 23.44
N PHE A 303 18.28 18.85 24.77
CA PHE A 303 17.84 17.68 25.51
C PHE A 303 16.60 18.01 26.33
N GLY A 304 15.65 17.07 26.38
CA GLY A 304 14.42 17.24 27.14
C GLY A 304 13.65 15.93 27.25
N THR A 305 12.41 16.06 27.71
CA THR A 305 11.53 14.92 28.00
C THR A 305 10.34 14.91 27.04
N ILE A 306 9.91 13.73 26.65
CA ILE A 306 8.63 13.46 26.01
C ILE A 306 7.74 12.87 27.09
N ASP A 307 6.78 13.66 27.55
CA ASP A 307 5.76 13.22 28.50
C ASP A 307 4.59 12.65 27.69
N VAL A 308 4.38 11.35 27.84
CA VAL A 308 3.34 10.60 27.13
C VAL A 308 2.20 10.37 28.09
N THR A 309 0.98 10.75 27.70
CA THR A 309 -0.21 10.36 28.49
C THR A 309 -0.33 8.82 28.44
N PRO A 310 -0.06 8.10 29.55
CA PRO A 310 0.15 6.66 29.49
C PRO A 310 -1.15 5.92 29.19
N ASP A 311 -1.03 4.78 28.52
CA ASP A 311 -2.14 3.82 28.34
C ASP A 311 -1.63 2.37 28.52
N GLY A 312 -0.77 2.16 29.51
CA GLY A 312 -0.30 0.82 29.89
C GLY A 312 1.22 0.70 30.03
N SER A 313 1.65 -0.50 30.42
CA SER A 313 3.06 -0.86 30.64
C SER A 313 3.77 -1.25 29.35
N SER A 314 5.07 -0.93 29.24
CA SER A 314 5.95 -1.40 28.16
C SER A 314 5.88 -2.92 28.02
N PRO A 315 5.72 -3.47 26.81
CA PRO A 315 5.80 -4.90 26.61
C PRO A 315 7.21 -5.44 26.91
N PRO A 316 7.33 -6.71 27.35
CA PRO A 316 8.63 -7.35 27.53
C PRO A 316 9.36 -7.52 26.17
N PRO A 317 10.70 -7.49 26.14
CA PRO A 317 11.46 -7.61 24.90
C PRO A 317 11.35 -9.03 24.31
N LEU A 318 11.05 -9.12 23.02
CA LEU A 318 11.11 -10.35 22.21
C LEU A 318 12.08 -10.17 21.04
N PRO A 319 12.57 -11.25 20.41
CA PRO A 319 13.48 -11.13 19.28
C PRO A 319 12.86 -10.34 18.12
N ALA A 320 13.59 -9.36 17.58
CA ALA A 320 13.19 -8.59 16.40
C ALA A 320 12.80 -9.48 15.21
N SER A 321 13.40 -10.68 15.11
CA SER A 321 13.09 -11.69 14.10
C SER A 321 11.66 -12.22 14.21
N THR A 322 11.12 -12.40 15.42
CA THR A 322 9.74 -12.85 15.66
C THR A 322 8.73 -11.79 15.25
N VAL A 323 8.97 -10.53 15.63
CA VAL A 323 8.15 -9.38 15.23
C VAL A 323 8.12 -9.25 13.70
N LEU A 324 9.29 -9.25 13.06
CA LEU A 324 9.40 -9.18 11.60
C LEU A 324 8.76 -10.39 10.90
N ALA A 325 8.85 -11.59 11.47
CA ALA A 325 8.22 -12.78 10.92
C ALA A 325 6.70 -12.69 11.00
N CYS A 326 6.14 -12.19 12.11
CA CYS A 326 4.69 -11.94 12.21
C CYS A 326 4.23 -10.89 11.19
N HIS A 327 4.94 -9.77 11.07
CA HIS A 327 4.67 -8.74 10.06
C HIS A 327 4.59 -9.33 8.64
N LYS A 328 5.57 -10.17 8.27
CA LYS A 328 5.59 -10.85 6.97
C LYS A 328 4.42 -11.81 6.78
N ARG A 329 3.87 -12.41 7.85
CA ARG A 329 2.67 -13.24 7.75
C ARG A 329 1.43 -12.41 7.41
N PHE A 330 1.19 -11.29 8.10
CA PHE A 330 0.10 -10.36 7.76
C PHE A 330 0.20 -9.92 6.28
N GLN A 331 1.38 -9.44 5.87
CA GLN A 331 1.60 -9.06 4.47
C GLN A 331 1.40 -10.21 3.48
N GLY A 332 1.92 -11.40 3.79
CA GLY A 332 1.82 -12.58 2.91
C GLY A 332 0.37 -13.03 2.73
N SER A 333 -0.40 -13.06 3.83
CA SER A 333 -1.82 -13.37 3.83
C SER A 333 -2.62 -12.33 3.04
N GLY A 334 -2.40 -11.03 3.31
CA GLY A 334 -3.05 -9.94 2.59
C GLY A 334 -2.73 -9.94 1.09
N LYS A 335 -1.45 -10.02 0.70
CA LYS A 335 -1.03 -10.13 -0.71
C LYS A 335 -1.68 -11.32 -1.41
N GLY A 336 -1.73 -12.47 -0.74
CA GLY A 336 -2.32 -13.69 -1.26
C GLY A 336 -3.83 -13.57 -1.47
N LEU A 337 -4.54 -12.96 -0.52
CA LEU A 337 -5.97 -12.67 -0.62
C LEU A 337 -6.24 -11.68 -1.76
N ALA A 338 -5.54 -10.54 -1.76
CA ALA A 338 -5.67 -9.51 -2.78
C ALA A 338 -5.40 -10.02 -4.19
N ALA A 339 -4.40 -10.87 -4.37
CA ALA A 339 -4.11 -11.48 -5.66
C ALA A 339 -5.23 -12.44 -6.10
N LEU A 340 -5.75 -13.27 -5.20
CA LEU A 340 -6.82 -14.22 -5.52
C LEU A 340 -8.13 -13.49 -5.85
N ALA A 341 -8.57 -12.58 -4.98
CA ALA A 341 -9.82 -11.83 -5.14
C ALA A 341 -9.81 -11.05 -6.46
N ALA A 342 -8.76 -10.26 -6.73
CA ALA A 342 -8.63 -9.56 -8.01
C ALA A 342 -8.65 -10.53 -9.21
N ASN A 343 -7.94 -11.66 -9.15
CA ASN A 343 -7.94 -12.64 -10.25
C ASN A 343 -9.33 -13.23 -10.50
N LYS A 344 -10.08 -13.54 -9.43
CA LYS A 344 -11.39 -14.18 -9.54
C LYS A 344 -12.46 -13.21 -10.04
N LEU A 345 -12.56 -12.02 -9.45
CA LEU A 345 -13.49 -10.97 -9.87
C LEU A 345 -13.29 -10.62 -11.36
N HIS A 346 -12.04 -10.34 -11.75
CA HIS A 346 -11.73 -9.97 -13.13
C HIS A 346 -11.91 -11.12 -14.11
N ALA A 347 -11.60 -12.37 -13.73
CA ALA A 347 -11.85 -13.52 -14.60
C ALA A 347 -13.34 -13.74 -14.86
N CYS A 348 -14.21 -13.46 -13.88
CA CYS A 348 -15.66 -13.47 -14.12
C CYS A 348 -16.09 -12.31 -15.00
N GLY A 349 -15.73 -11.07 -14.64
CA GLY A 349 -16.05 -9.90 -15.43
C GLY A 349 -15.60 -10.04 -16.89
N ASP A 350 -14.40 -10.55 -17.14
CA ASP A 350 -13.87 -10.78 -18.49
C ASP A 350 -14.68 -11.80 -19.30
N LYS A 351 -15.23 -12.83 -18.66
CA LYS A 351 -16.10 -13.80 -19.33
C LYS A 351 -17.46 -13.20 -19.67
N VAL A 352 -18.06 -12.48 -18.74
CA VAL A 352 -19.35 -11.82 -18.94
C VAL A 352 -19.23 -10.73 -19.99
N ALA A 353 -18.32 -9.79 -19.83
CA ALA A 353 -18.13 -8.67 -20.76
C ALA A 353 -17.73 -9.12 -22.17
N LYS A 354 -17.01 -10.25 -22.31
CA LYS A 354 -16.69 -10.82 -23.62
C LYS A 354 -17.96 -11.15 -24.42
N CYS A 355 -19.01 -11.59 -23.74
CA CYS A 355 -20.33 -11.88 -24.30
C CYS A 355 -21.17 -10.60 -24.40
N GLU A 356 -21.39 -9.91 -23.28
CA GLU A 356 -22.34 -8.80 -23.20
C GLU A 356 -21.94 -7.62 -24.11
N LEU A 357 -20.65 -7.29 -24.20
CA LEU A 357 -20.20 -6.22 -25.12
C LEU A 357 -20.41 -6.60 -26.60
N ALA A 358 -20.26 -7.87 -26.95
CA ALA A 358 -20.54 -8.34 -28.30
C ALA A 358 -22.04 -8.25 -28.60
N ASN A 359 -22.88 -8.60 -27.64
CA ASN A 359 -24.33 -8.53 -27.77
C ASN A 359 -24.83 -7.08 -27.87
N GLU A 360 -24.29 -6.19 -27.05
CA GLU A 360 -24.65 -4.77 -27.04
C GLU A 360 -24.29 -4.04 -28.34
N ILE A 361 -23.19 -4.43 -28.99
CA ILE A 361 -22.67 -3.72 -30.17
C ILE A 361 -23.11 -4.42 -31.47
N ASP A 362 -23.06 -5.75 -31.51
CA ASP A 362 -23.25 -6.53 -32.74
C ASP A 362 -24.58 -7.31 -32.75
N GLY A 363 -25.33 -7.36 -31.64
CA GLY A 363 -26.58 -8.13 -31.55
C GLY A 363 -26.39 -9.66 -31.56
N ALA A 364 -25.18 -10.14 -31.23
CA ALA A 364 -24.69 -11.50 -31.45
C ALA A 364 -25.38 -12.68 -30.68
N GLY A 365 -26.60 -12.52 -30.16
CA GLY A 365 -27.39 -13.60 -29.53
C GLY A 365 -27.01 -13.98 -28.08
N THR A 366 -27.74 -14.91 -27.45
CA THR A 366 -27.61 -15.23 -26.01
C THR A 366 -26.36 -16.06 -25.67
N CYS A 367 -25.49 -15.58 -24.75
CA CYS A 367 -24.31 -16.34 -24.26
C CYS A 367 -24.33 -16.69 -22.75
N THR A 368 -25.53 -16.72 -22.17
CA THR A 368 -25.87 -17.03 -20.77
C THR A 368 -25.25 -18.32 -20.19
N PRO A 369 -25.06 -19.45 -20.92
CA PRO A 369 -24.55 -20.68 -20.30
C PRO A 369 -23.04 -20.68 -20.01
N SER A 370 -22.23 -19.77 -20.59
CA SER A 370 -20.77 -19.92 -20.62
C SER A 370 -20.01 -19.32 -19.43
N TYR A 371 -20.67 -18.44 -18.65
CA TYR A 371 -20.02 -17.67 -17.58
C TYR A 371 -20.59 -17.89 -16.16
N THR A 372 -21.79 -18.46 -16.00
CA THR A 372 -22.43 -18.68 -14.69
C THR A 372 -21.65 -19.66 -13.81
N THR A 373 -21.28 -20.84 -14.32
CA THR A 373 -20.54 -21.86 -13.55
C THR A 373 -19.15 -21.40 -13.07
N PRO A 374 -18.34 -20.69 -13.90
CA PRO A 374 -17.07 -20.15 -13.42
C PRO A 374 -17.18 -19.00 -12.40
N CYS A 375 -18.27 -18.23 -12.43
CA CYS A 375 -18.49 -17.08 -11.55
C CYS A 375 -19.08 -17.50 -10.18
N SER A 376 -19.87 -18.57 -10.12
CA SER A 376 -20.59 -18.99 -8.90
C SER A 376 -19.71 -19.40 -7.72
N THR A 377 -18.43 -19.70 -7.94
CA THR A 377 -17.50 -20.16 -6.90
C THR A 377 -16.58 -19.06 -6.36
N ILE A 378 -16.75 -17.82 -6.82
CA ILE A 378 -15.81 -16.74 -6.52
C ILE A 378 -15.85 -16.35 -5.05
N ASP A 379 -17.03 -16.13 -4.50
CA ASP A 379 -17.21 -15.74 -3.11
C ASP A 379 -16.62 -16.78 -2.16
N SER A 380 -17.03 -18.04 -2.29
CA SER A 380 -16.48 -19.14 -1.49
C SER A 380 -14.96 -19.30 -1.65
N ALA A 381 -14.38 -19.04 -2.84
CA ALA A 381 -12.93 -19.09 -3.02
C ALA A 381 -12.21 -17.93 -2.29
N ILE A 382 -12.81 -16.74 -2.25
CA ILE A 382 -12.30 -15.57 -1.53
C ILE A 382 -12.43 -15.79 -0.02
N ASP A 383 -13.57 -16.26 0.46
CA ASP A 383 -13.81 -16.60 1.87
C ASP A 383 -12.85 -17.67 2.37
N ASN A 384 -12.69 -18.76 1.61
CA ASN A 384 -11.72 -19.80 1.95
C ASN A 384 -10.30 -19.24 2.06
N LYS A 385 -9.94 -18.29 1.19
CA LYS A 385 -8.62 -17.64 1.22
C LYS A 385 -8.46 -16.70 2.40
N LEU A 386 -9.50 -15.96 2.75
CA LEU A 386 -9.57 -15.10 3.92
C LEU A 386 -9.42 -15.94 5.19
N ASN A 387 -10.22 -16.99 5.36
CA ASN A 387 -10.15 -17.93 6.49
C ASN A 387 -8.80 -18.63 6.60
N THR A 388 -8.22 -19.08 5.48
CA THR A 388 -6.86 -19.63 5.44
C THR A 388 -5.82 -18.59 5.84
N GLY A 389 -5.99 -17.34 5.39
CA GLY A 389 -5.10 -16.23 5.72
C GLY A 389 -5.12 -15.89 7.20
N GLN A 390 -6.31 -15.83 7.80
CA GLN A 390 -6.51 -15.65 9.25
C GLN A 390 -5.86 -16.79 10.03
N SER A 391 -6.15 -18.03 9.65
CA SER A 391 -5.56 -19.22 10.30
C SER A 391 -4.03 -19.19 10.26
N LYS A 392 -3.41 -18.74 9.16
CA LYS A 392 -1.94 -18.60 9.08
C LYS A 392 -1.37 -17.57 10.05
N ILE A 393 -2.17 -16.62 10.52
CA ILE A 393 -1.77 -15.60 11.49
C ILE A 393 -2.07 -16.09 12.92
N THR A 394 -3.21 -16.75 13.12
CA THR A 394 -3.74 -17.05 14.46
C THR A 394 -3.46 -18.45 14.97
N GLN A 395 -2.97 -19.36 14.13
CA GLN A 395 -2.64 -20.72 14.55
C GLN A 395 -1.58 -20.74 15.68
N PRO A 396 -1.65 -21.74 16.58
CA PRO A 396 -0.64 -21.93 17.62
C PRO A 396 0.77 -22.07 17.04
N LEU A 397 1.78 -21.63 17.81
CA LEU A 397 3.20 -21.73 17.47
C LEU A 397 3.59 -21.00 16.17
N THR A 398 2.79 -20.01 15.76
CA THR A 398 3.15 -19.11 14.66
C THR A 398 3.88 -17.90 15.23
N PRO A 399 4.73 -17.21 14.45
CA PRO A 399 5.43 -16.02 14.92
C PRO A 399 4.51 -14.94 15.51
N CYS A 400 3.25 -14.87 15.10
CA CYS A 400 2.29 -13.92 15.63
C CYS A 400 1.70 -14.35 16.98
N THR A 401 1.47 -15.65 17.21
CA THR A 401 1.00 -16.15 18.51
C THR A 401 2.10 -16.24 19.57
N LEU A 402 3.37 -16.08 19.16
CA LEU A 402 4.50 -15.88 20.08
C LEU A 402 4.61 -14.44 20.61
N LEU A 403 3.87 -13.49 20.04
CA LEU A 403 3.82 -12.11 20.48
C LEU A 403 2.63 -11.91 21.42
N THR A 404 2.81 -11.11 22.46
CA THR A 404 1.69 -10.59 23.24
C THR A 404 0.84 -9.67 22.37
N PHE A 405 -0.45 -9.56 22.66
CA PHE A 405 -1.31 -8.67 21.91
C PHE A 405 -0.86 -7.21 22.01
N GLN A 406 -0.32 -6.80 23.17
CA GLN A 406 0.29 -5.49 23.35
C GLN A 406 1.40 -5.23 22.32
N GLN A 407 2.31 -6.18 22.08
CA GLN A 407 3.40 -5.99 21.10
C GLN A 407 2.92 -5.85 19.65
N LEU A 408 1.79 -6.48 19.31
CA LEU A 408 1.18 -6.27 17.99
C LEU A 408 0.65 -4.83 17.86
N ARG A 409 0.12 -4.28 18.96
CA ARG A 409 -0.41 -2.93 19.03
C ARG A 409 0.70 -1.87 19.07
N SER A 410 1.73 -2.07 19.90
CA SER A 410 2.84 -1.14 20.11
C SER A 410 3.52 -0.74 18.81
N PHE A 411 3.86 0.55 18.69
CA PHE A 411 4.57 1.06 17.52
C PHE A 411 6.08 0.79 17.64
N VAL A 412 6.71 1.31 18.70
CA VAL A 412 8.13 1.06 19.00
C VAL A 412 8.34 -0.38 19.45
N GLY A 413 9.25 -1.11 18.80
CA GLY A 413 9.51 -2.53 19.07
C GLY A 413 8.39 -3.48 18.62
N GLY A 414 7.26 -2.95 18.13
CA GLY A 414 6.08 -3.71 17.73
C GLY A 414 5.66 -3.51 16.28
N LEU A 415 4.42 -3.88 15.98
CA LEU A 415 3.87 -3.82 14.62
C LEU A 415 3.05 -2.56 14.32
N GLY A 416 2.62 -1.79 15.32
CA GLY A 416 1.93 -0.52 15.17
C GLY A 416 0.43 -0.62 14.88
N PHE A 417 -0.22 -1.74 15.18
CA PHE A 417 -1.67 -1.90 14.93
C PHE A 417 -2.56 -1.03 15.83
N ARG A 418 -2.00 -0.37 16.85
CA ARG A 418 -2.73 0.61 17.68
C ARG A 418 -3.08 1.88 16.92
N ASN A 419 -2.47 2.15 15.76
CA ASN A 419 -2.77 3.34 14.98
C ASN A 419 -4.27 3.39 14.65
N PRO A 420 -5.05 4.35 15.21
CA PRO A 420 -6.50 4.39 15.05
C PRO A 420 -6.91 4.57 13.59
N PHE A 421 -6.06 5.22 12.80
CA PHE A 421 -6.30 5.41 11.38
C PHE A 421 -6.14 4.10 10.59
N ALA A 422 -5.35 3.14 11.11
CA ALA A 422 -5.21 1.79 10.55
C ALA A 422 -6.48 0.91 10.66
N GLY A 423 -7.59 1.43 11.19
CA GLY A 423 -8.94 0.85 11.13
C GLY A 423 -9.18 -0.36 12.03
N CYS A 424 -8.11 -1.04 12.44
CA CYS A 424 -8.16 -2.24 13.28
C CYS A 424 -7.63 -2.04 14.70
N ALA A 425 -7.49 -0.79 15.15
CA ALA A 425 -6.94 -0.45 16.47
C ALA A 425 -7.82 -0.88 17.65
N SER A 426 -9.12 -1.08 17.39
CA SER A 426 -10.13 -1.52 18.36
C SER A 426 -10.22 -3.04 18.51
N ALA A 427 -9.44 -3.81 17.73
CA ALA A 427 -9.42 -5.26 17.88
C ALA A 427 -9.02 -5.65 19.32
N PRO A 428 -9.79 -6.51 20.01
CA PRO A 428 -9.49 -6.91 21.39
C PRO A 428 -8.41 -8.00 21.49
N ASP A 429 -8.19 -8.76 20.42
CA ASP A 429 -7.23 -9.86 20.37
C ASP A 429 -6.69 -10.09 18.95
N LEU A 430 -5.77 -11.06 18.82
CA LEU A 430 -5.12 -11.40 17.55
C LEU A 430 -6.09 -11.95 16.50
N ASN A 431 -7.13 -12.68 16.90
CA ASN A 431 -8.12 -13.21 15.95
C ASN A 431 -8.94 -12.07 15.36
N ALA A 432 -9.46 -11.18 16.21
CA ALA A 432 -10.20 -10.00 15.78
C ALA A 432 -9.33 -9.07 14.93
N LEU A 433 -8.05 -8.91 15.27
CA LEU A 433 -7.10 -8.12 14.49
C LEU A 433 -6.86 -8.71 13.10
N ALA A 434 -6.61 -10.02 13.02
CA ALA A 434 -6.42 -10.71 11.75
C ALA A 434 -7.69 -10.66 10.88
N ASN A 435 -8.87 -10.80 11.50
CA ASN A 435 -10.15 -10.71 10.81
C ASN A 435 -10.38 -9.30 10.24
N CYS A 436 -10.20 -8.26 11.07
CA CYS A 436 -10.34 -6.88 10.63
C CYS A 436 -9.38 -6.56 9.47
N ALA A 437 -8.08 -6.83 9.65
CA ALA A 437 -7.08 -6.45 8.66
C ALA A 437 -7.29 -7.15 7.31
N LEU A 438 -7.67 -8.43 7.31
CA LEU A 438 -7.89 -9.18 6.07
C LEU A 438 -9.23 -8.90 5.41
N THR A 439 -10.27 -8.58 6.19
CA THR A 439 -11.57 -8.15 5.64
C THR A 439 -11.43 -6.79 4.95
N ASP A 440 -10.70 -5.86 5.55
CA ASP A 440 -10.40 -4.58 4.91
C ASP A 440 -9.57 -4.77 3.63
N VAL A 441 -8.58 -5.67 3.63
CA VAL A 441 -7.82 -6.01 2.40
C VAL A 441 -8.76 -6.56 1.31
N ARG A 442 -9.74 -7.41 1.64
CA ARG A 442 -10.76 -7.85 0.68
C ARG A 442 -11.51 -6.64 0.12
N CYS A 443 -11.98 -5.76 0.99
CA CYS A 443 -12.76 -4.58 0.62
C CYS A 443 -11.98 -3.64 -0.33
N PHE A 444 -10.72 -3.31 -0.02
CA PHE A 444 -9.86 -2.49 -0.90
C PHE A 444 -9.65 -3.14 -2.27
N VAL A 445 -9.55 -4.47 -2.33
CA VAL A 445 -9.34 -5.18 -3.59
C VAL A 445 -10.61 -5.22 -4.43
N GLU A 446 -11.77 -5.33 -3.80
CA GLU A 446 -13.09 -5.20 -4.44
C GLU A 446 -13.27 -3.78 -5.01
N MET A 447 -13.03 -2.73 -4.21
CA MET A 447 -13.08 -1.33 -4.66
C MET A 447 -12.12 -1.06 -5.82
N SER A 448 -10.86 -1.49 -5.69
CA SER A 448 -9.86 -1.37 -6.75
C SER A 448 -10.25 -2.18 -8.01
N SER A 449 -10.98 -3.29 -7.86
CA SER A 449 -11.47 -4.06 -9.00
C SER A 449 -12.59 -3.34 -9.74
N GLY A 450 -13.57 -2.78 -9.03
CA GLY A 450 -14.62 -1.94 -9.64
C GLY A 450 -14.05 -0.64 -10.25
N THR A 451 -13.00 -0.07 -9.66
CA THR A 451 -12.29 1.09 -10.24
C THR A 451 -11.72 0.79 -11.63
N ARG A 452 -11.15 -0.40 -11.81
CA ARG A 452 -10.53 -0.82 -13.09
C ARG A 452 -11.54 -1.22 -14.14
N ASP A 453 -12.73 -1.64 -13.71
CA ASP A 453 -13.85 -2.06 -14.55
C ASP A 453 -15.14 -1.48 -13.94
N PRO A 454 -15.55 -0.26 -14.32
CA PRO A 454 -16.75 0.41 -13.76
C PRO A 454 -18.05 -0.36 -14.00
N ARG A 455 -18.03 -1.37 -14.88
CA ARG A 455 -19.16 -2.24 -15.15
C ARG A 455 -19.09 -3.57 -14.37
N LEU A 456 -18.08 -3.77 -13.52
CA LEU A 456 -17.89 -5.02 -12.76
C LEU A 456 -19.12 -5.43 -11.96
N LYS A 457 -19.78 -4.49 -11.28
CA LYS A 457 -21.01 -4.76 -10.54
C LYS A 457 -22.14 -5.28 -11.44
N GLN A 458 -22.30 -4.66 -12.61
CA GLN A 458 -23.24 -5.12 -13.63
C GLN A 458 -22.86 -6.54 -14.09
N TRP A 459 -21.58 -6.79 -14.38
CA TRP A 459 -21.11 -8.11 -14.83
C TRP A 459 -21.36 -9.21 -13.81
N LEU A 460 -21.11 -8.94 -12.53
CA LEU A 460 -21.37 -9.89 -11.46
C LEU A 460 -22.87 -10.18 -11.33
N THR A 461 -23.72 -9.15 -11.45
CA THR A 461 -25.19 -9.30 -11.45
C THR A 461 -25.65 -10.15 -12.62
N THR A 462 -25.16 -9.88 -13.84
CA THR A 462 -25.46 -10.66 -15.04
C THR A 462 -25.02 -12.13 -14.90
N ALA A 463 -23.93 -12.38 -14.17
CA ALA A 463 -23.47 -13.74 -13.87
C ALA A 463 -24.33 -14.49 -12.83
N GLY A 464 -25.38 -13.85 -12.29
CA GLY A 464 -26.26 -14.43 -11.27
C GLY A 464 -25.73 -14.33 -9.84
N LEU A 465 -24.73 -13.49 -9.59
CA LEU A 465 -24.23 -13.18 -8.24
C LEU A 465 -25.02 -12.02 -7.64
N ASN A 466 -24.96 -11.87 -6.32
CA ASN A 466 -25.50 -10.71 -5.62
C ASN A 466 -24.34 -9.82 -5.15
N PRO A 467 -23.90 -8.82 -5.94
CA PRO A 467 -22.72 -8.03 -5.58
C PRO A 467 -22.86 -7.33 -4.23
N THR A 468 -24.07 -6.95 -3.83
CA THR A 468 -24.29 -6.25 -2.55
C THR A 468 -24.08 -7.18 -1.34
N ALA A 469 -24.33 -8.48 -1.50
CA ALA A 469 -24.12 -9.47 -0.44
C ALA A 469 -22.73 -10.12 -0.53
N ASP A 470 -22.33 -10.52 -1.74
CA ASP A 470 -21.14 -11.32 -1.99
C ASP A 470 -19.87 -10.45 -2.11
N PHE A 471 -20.00 -9.21 -2.59
CA PHE A 471 -18.88 -8.29 -2.84
C PHE A 471 -19.25 -6.85 -2.44
N PRO A 472 -19.60 -6.61 -1.18
CA PRO A 472 -20.23 -5.37 -0.73
C PRO A 472 -19.39 -4.11 -0.98
N CYS A 473 -18.09 -4.27 -1.21
CA CYS A 473 -17.18 -3.17 -1.48
C CYS A 473 -16.97 -2.90 -2.97
N VAL A 474 -17.61 -3.63 -3.89
CA VAL A 474 -17.60 -3.27 -5.31
C VAL A 474 -18.53 -2.06 -5.52
N PRO A 475 -18.01 -0.90 -5.99
CA PRO A 475 -18.80 0.32 -6.16
C PRO A 475 -19.97 0.14 -7.13
#